data_AF-A0A081RVX0-F1
#
_entry.id   AF-A0A081RVX0-F1
#
_cell.length_a   1.000
_cell.length_b   1.000
_cell.length_c   1.000
_cell.angle_alpha   90.00
_cell.angle_beta   90.00
_cell.angle_gamma   90.00
#
_symmetry.space_group_name_H-M   'P 1'
#
loop_
_entity.id
_entity.type
_entity.pdbx_description
1 polymer ?
#
loop_
_entity_poly.entity_id
_entity_poly.type
_entity_poly.pdbx_seq_one_letter_code
_entity_poly.pdbx_strand_id
1 'polypeptide(L)' 'MKYLVSGKATLCFEDGRAITLDPGIHEYPNEVAEHWAFPFYAQALDGPVEQQEQDDKKGRAGNGKKQSSADS' A
#
# COMPACT_ATOMS: atom_id res chain seq x y z
N MET A 1 -3.44 8.25 -16.02
CA MET A 1 -2.08 8.72 -15.68
C MET A 1 -1.18 7.51 -15.46
N LYS A 2 0.13 7.65 -15.68
CA LYS A 2 1.09 6.56 -15.43
C LYS A 2 1.53 6.54 -13.97
N TYR A 3 1.57 5.34 -13.42
CA TYR A 3 1.99 5.09 -12.05
C TYR A 3 3.00 3.95 -12.01
N LEU A 4 4.01 4.10 -11.15
CA LEU A 4 4.94 3.05 -10.79
C LEU A 4 4.40 2.32 -9.58
N VAL A 5 4.06 1.04 -9.74
CA VAL A 5 3.63 0.17 -8.64
C VAL A 5 4.84 -0.56 -8.07
N SER A 6 5.09 -0.40 -6.77
CA SER A 6 6.23 -1.01 -6.07
C SER A 6 5.96 -2.44 -5.59
N GLY A 7 4.69 -2.84 -5.44
CA GLY A 7 4.31 -4.15 -4.94
C GLY A 7 2.95 -4.65 -5.43
N LYS A 8 2.76 -5.98 -5.40
CA LYS A 8 1.48 -6.58 -5.79
C LYS A 8 0.44 -6.37 -4.70
N ALA A 9 -0.67 -5.71 -5.03
CA ALA A 9 -1.77 -5.45 -4.11
C ALA A 9 -3.12 -5.64 -4.81
N THR A 10 -4.19 -5.89 -4.04
CA THR A 10 -5.55 -5.90 -4.59
C THR A 10 -6.36 -4.84 -3.87
N LEU A 11 -6.79 -3.83 -4.61
CA LEU A 11 -7.64 -2.74 -4.13
C LEU A 11 -9.10 -3.15 -4.26
N CYS A 12 -9.85 -3.09 -3.16
CA CYS A 12 -11.28 -3.39 -3.14
C CYS A 12 -12.06 -2.07 -3.02
N PHE A 13 -12.88 -1.79 -4.02
CA PHE A 13 -13.68 -0.57 -4.11
C PHE A 13 -15.06 -0.77 -3.50
N GLU A 14 -15.69 0.31 -3.06
CA GLU A 14 -17.06 0.30 -2.51
C GLU A 14 -18.12 -0.13 -3.54
N ASP A 15 -17.84 0.02 -4.84
CA ASP A 15 -18.64 -0.53 -5.93
C ASP A 15 -18.60 -2.07 -6.03
N GLY A 16 -17.86 -2.76 -5.14
CA GLY A 16 -17.67 -4.20 -5.17
C GLY A 16 -16.65 -4.69 -6.21
N ARG A 17 -15.96 -3.77 -6.89
CA ARG A 17 -14.88 -4.09 -7.82
C ARG A 17 -13.59 -4.36 -7.06
N ALA A 18 -12.78 -5.28 -7.57
CA ALA A 18 -11.42 -5.51 -7.09
C ALA A 18 -10.42 -5.33 -8.23
N ILE A 19 -9.42 -4.48 -8.04
CA ILE A 19 -8.36 -4.22 -9.02
C ILE A 19 -7.05 -4.72 -8.44
N THR A 20 -6.40 -5.64 -9.15
CA THR A 20 -5.06 -6.09 -8.81
C THR A 20 -4.04 -5.13 -9.42
N LEU A 21 -3.20 -4.54 -8.57
CA LEU A 21 -2.01 -3.82 -8.95
C LEU A 21 -0.88 -4.83 -9.09
N ASP A 22 -0.26 -4.88 -10.26
CA ASP A 22 0.97 -5.64 -10.49
C ASP A 22 2.18 -4.69 -10.48
N PRO A 23 3.33 -5.14 -9.97
CA PRO A 23 4.53 -4.31 -9.89
C PRO A 23 5.03 -3.93 -11.28
N GLY A 24 5.30 -2.65 -11.51
CA GLY A 24 5.67 -2.11 -12.81
C GLY A 24 5.03 -0.77 -13.12
N ILE A 25 5.22 -0.30 -14.36
CA ILE A 25 4.62 0.96 -14.83
C ILE A 25 3.29 0.64 -15.49
N HIS A 26 2.21 1.10 -14.87
CA HIS A 26 0.85 0.88 -15.34
C HIS A 26 0.10 2.20 -15.44
N GLU A 27 -0.83 2.27 -16.38
CA GLU A 27 -1.73 3.41 -16.51
C GLU A 27 -3.03 3.12 -15.77
N TYR A 28 -3.36 3.97 -14.81
CA TYR A 28 -4.60 3.86 -14.04
C TYR A 28 -5.46 5.12 -14.21
N PRO A 29 -6.79 4.99 -14.16
CA PRO A 29 -7.71 6.12 -14.14
C PRO A 29 -7.70 6.78 -12.75
N ASN A 30 -8.20 8.03 -12.69
CA ASN A 30 -8.14 8.83 -11.45
C ASN A 30 -8.94 8.18 -10.30
N GLU A 31 -10.05 7.49 -10.61
CA GLU A 31 -10.85 6.73 -9.64
C GLU A 31 -10.00 5.73 -8.82
N VAL A 32 -9.01 5.12 -9.47
CA VAL A 32 -8.10 4.16 -8.84
C VAL A 32 -7.05 4.90 -8.02
N ALA A 33 -6.60 6.06 -8.48
CA ALA A 33 -5.66 6.91 -7.76
C ALA A 33 -6.24 7.59 -6.51
N GLU A 34 -7.55 7.84 -6.50
CA GLU A 34 -8.29 8.37 -5.34
C GLU A 34 -8.53 7.32 -4.24
N HIS A 35 -8.26 6.04 -4.52
CA HIS A 35 -8.41 4.99 -3.52
C HIS A 35 -7.39 5.18 -2.38
N TRP A 36 -7.85 5.16 -1.13
CA TRP A 36 -7.03 5.40 0.06
C TRP A 36 -5.75 4.55 0.15
N ALA A 37 -5.82 3.28 -0.32
CA ALA A 37 -4.68 2.38 -0.34
C ALA A 37 -3.79 2.50 -1.60
N PHE A 38 -4.22 3.18 -2.67
CA PHE A 38 -3.42 3.32 -3.90
C PHE A 38 -2.06 4.03 -3.70
N PRO A 39 -1.96 5.18 -3.00
CA PRO A 39 -0.67 5.86 -2.82
C PRO A 39 0.35 5.07 -1.98
N PHE A 40 -0.06 4.02 -1.27
CA PHE A 40 0.84 3.11 -0.54
C PHE A 40 1.55 2.11 -1.46
N TYR A 41 0.95 1.80 -2.61
CA TYR A 41 1.47 0.79 -3.54
C TYR A 41 1.95 1.39 -4.87
N ALA A 42 1.44 2.56 -5.24
CA ALA A 42 1.66 3.18 -6.53
C ALA A 42 2.04 4.67 -6.41
N GLN A 43 3.04 5.09 -7.19
CA GLN A 43 3.54 6.47 -7.23
C GLN A 43 3.28 7.08 -8.61
N ALA A 44 2.76 8.30 -8.66
CA ALA A 44 2.51 9.02 -9.92
C ALA A 44 3.82 9.38 -10.61
N LEU A 45 3.89 9.16 -11.93
CA LEU A 45 5.07 9.49 -12.76
C LEU A 45 4.92 10.80 -13.54
N ASP A 46 3.79 11.50 -13.40
CA ASP A 46 3.45 12.73 -14.13
C ASP A 46 3.82 13.98 -13.28
N GLY A 47 5.08 14.42 -13.34
CA GLY A 47 5.58 15.66 -12.70
C GLY A 47 6.75 15.45 -11.71
N PRO A 48 7.63 16.46 -11.50
CA PRO A 48 8.97 16.28 -10.96
C PRO A 48 8.93 15.59 -9.59
N VAL A 49 9.73 14.52 -9.49
CA VAL A 49 9.95 13.69 -8.31
C VAL A 49 10.45 14.55 -7.16
N GLU A 50 9.54 15.18 -6.42
CA GLU A 50 9.76 15.59 -5.05
C GLU A 50 9.27 14.46 -4.15
N GLN A 51 10.24 13.60 -3.80
CA GLN A 51 10.44 13.03 -2.47
C GLN A 51 9.16 12.68 -1.68
N GLN A 52 8.84 11.40 -1.66
CA GLN A 52 8.30 10.82 -0.43
C GLN A 52 8.96 9.46 -0.19
N GLU A 53 10.02 9.50 0.61
CA GLU A 53 10.35 8.41 1.50
C GLU A 53 9.07 8.01 2.26
N GLN A 54 8.47 6.88 1.91
CA GLN A 54 7.58 6.14 2.79
C GLN A 54 8.18 4.74 2.86
N ASP A 55 9.08 4.46 3.80
CA ASP A 55 8.78 4.21 5.22
C ASP A 55 7.44 3.50 5.41
N ASP A 56 7.41 2.21 5.04
CA ASP A 56 6.50 1.28 5.70
C ASP A 56 7.21 -0.04 6.01
N LYS A 57 8.20 0.11 6.89
CA LYS A 57 8.77 -1.00 7.64
C LYS A 57 7.98 -1.18 8.94
N LYS A 58 6.64 -1.29 8.91
CA LYS A 58 5.92 -1.69 10.12
C LYS A 58 4.54 -2.34 9.91
N GLY A 59 4.56 -3.67 9.91
CA GLY A 59 3.76 -4.40 10.89
C GLY A 59 2.92 -5.55 10.37
N ARG A 60 3.42 -6.79 10.56
CA ARG A 60 2.54 -7.92 10.87
C ARG A 60 3.30 -9.04 11.60
N ALA A 61 3.28 -8.99 12.93
CA ALA A 61 3.22 -10.18 13.80
C ALA A 61 2.92 -9.74 15.25
N GLY A 62 1.67 -9.34 15.50
CA GLY A 62 1.10 -9.41 16.84
C GLY A 62 0.57 -10.82 17.07
N ASN A 63 1.19 -11.54 18.01
CA ASN A 63 0.63 -12.69 18.74
C ASN A 63 1.59 -12.87 19.93
N GLY A 64 1.27 -12.61 21.20
CA GLY A 64 0.06 -12.94 21.94
C GLY A 64 0.53 -13.71 23.17
N LYS A 65 0.37 -13.11 24.36
CA LYS A 65 0.12 -13.79 25.64
C LYS A 65 1.18 -14.79 26.17
N LYS A 66 1.93 -14.36 27.19
CA LYS A 66 1.91 -15.02 28.53
C LYS A 66 2.65 -14.19 29.57
N GLN A 67 1.86 -13.70 30.53
CA GLN A 67 2.28 -13.41 31.89
C GLN A 67 3.02 -14.62 32.48
N SER A 68 4.10 -14.41 33.21
CA SER A 68 4.51 -15.27 34.33
C SER A 68 5.42 -14.47 35.25
N SER A 69 4.86 -14.07 36.39
CA SER A 69 5.55 -13.67 37.60
C SER A 69 6.47 -14.81 38.08
N ALA A 70 7.63 -14.49 38.62
CA ALA A 70 8.27 -15.29 39.66
C ALA A 70 9.34 -14.47 40.39
N ASP A 71 8.98 -14.09 41.60
CA ASP A 71 9.79 -13.72 42.76
C ASP A 71 10.76 -14.86 43.13
N SER A 72 12.01 -14.53 43.45
CA SER A 72 12.89 -15.20 44.44
C SER A 72 14.20 -14.44 44.59
#